data_AF-A0A9D1KP89-F1
#
_entry.id   AF-A0A9D1KP89-F1
#
_cell.length_a   1.000
_cell.length_b   1.000
_cell.length_c   1.000
_cell.angle_alpha   90.00
_cell.angle_beta   90.00
_cell.angle_gamma   90.00
#
_symmetry.space_group_name_H-M   'P 1'
#
loop_
_entity.id
_entity.type
_entity.pdbx_description
1 polymer ?
#
loop_
_entity_poly.entity_id
_entity_poly.type
_entity_poly.pdbx_seq_one_letter_code
_entity_poly.pdbx_strand_id
1 'polypeptide(L)'
;MILIWRGWGVVSALLALAGLAAGGAIGAGSMLGIGMGTGLFLGGAIGAVLGHWLNVIRPAGEIEQARKNIEQDLWSRVQAGQFQVAPGVPAPQTEAEAEQQVATVVGQYDKDLAKMRNRNTLFWIPMQFASAGLAVIGLVVMAISAFGMVTG
;
A
#
# COMPACT_ATOMS: atom_id res chain seq x y z
N MET A 1 -10.63 -8.79 10.35
CA MET A 1 -10.83 -7.34 10.14
C MET A 1 -9.54 -6.77 9.55
N ILE A 2 -9.51 -6.50 8.24
CA ILE A 2 -8.31 -5.98 7.55
C ILE A 2 -8.37 -4.46 7.60
N LEU A 3 -7.56 -3.85 8.49
CA LEU A 3 -7.36 -2.41 8.51
C LEU A 3 -6.34 -2.06 7.42
N ILE A 4 -6.80 -1.58 6.27
CA ILE A 4 -5.92 -1.03 5.23
C ILE A 4 -5.37 0.31 5.77
N TRP A 5 -4.17 0.26 6.35
CA TRP A 5 -3.51 1.39 6.99
C TRP A 5 -2.79 2.23 5.93
N ARG A 6 -3.32 3.40 5.57
CA ARG A 6 -2.68 4.33 4.60
C ARG A 6 -1.70 5.34 5.23
N GLY A 7 -1.30 5.17 6.49
CA GLY A 7 -0.62 6.21 7.29
C GLY A 7 0.90 6.13 7.46
N TRP A 8 1.67 5.74 6.44
CA TRP A 8 3.13 5.54 6.58
C TRP A 8 4.01 6.79 6.36
N GLY A 9 3.44 8.00 6.34
CA GLY A 9 4.18 9.24 6.05
C GLY A 9 5.39 9.47 6.99
N VAL A 10 5.29 9.07 8.26
CA VAL A 10 6.42 9.09 9.20
C VAL A 10 7.59 8.23 8.71
N VAL A 11 7.32 7.08 8.09
CA VAL A 11 8.37 6.20 7.58
C VAL A 11 9.03 6.79 6.33
N SER A 12 8.31 7.54 5.50
CA SER A 12 8.93 8.35 4.43
C SER A 12 9.95 9.34 5.00
N ALA A 13 9.60 10.05 6.08
CA ALA A 13 10.51 10.99 6.73
C ALA A 13 11.75 10.29 7.32
N LEU A 14 11.56 9.14 7.97
CA LEU A 14 12.66 8.35 8.53
C LEU A 14 13.62 7.85 7.44
N LEU A 15 13.09 7.34 6.33
CA LEU A 15 13.90 6.87 5.21
C LEU A 15 14.67 8.01 4.53
N ALA A 16 14.05 9.18 4.39
CA ALA A 16 14.72 10.36 3.87
C ALA A 16 15.83 10.87 4.80
N LEU A 17 15.61 10.89 6.11
CA LEU A 17 16.62 11.26 7.09
C LEU A 17 17.79 10.27 7.10
N ALA A 18 17.50 8.96 7.04
CA ALA A 18 18.54 7.93 6.93
C ALA A 18 19.34 8.07 5.63
N GLY A 19 18.66 8.32 4.51
CA GLY A 19 19.28 8.58 3.22
C GLY A 19 20.19 9.81 3.25
N LEU A 20 19.69 10.94 3.77
CA LEU A 20 20.48 12.17 3.94
C LEU A 20 21.73 11.94 4.80
N ALA A 21 21.59 11.26 5.94
CA ALA A 21 22.69 10.97 6.84
C ALA A 21 23.76 10.08 6.17
N ALA A 22 23.34 9.01 5.50
CA ALA A 22 24.24 8.12 4.78
C ALA A 22 24.94 8.84 3.61
N GLY A 23 24.18 9.61 2.82
CA GLY A 23 24.70 10.38 1.71
C GLY A 23 25.68 11.48 2.14
N GLY A 24 25.37 12.17 3.23
CA GLY A 24 26.26 13.18 3.83
C GLY A 24 27.52 12.58 4.48
N ALA A 25 27.45 11.36 5.01
CA ALA A 25 28.62 10.67 5.52
C ALA A 25 29.60 10.22 4.41
N ILE A 26 29.07 9.93 3.21
CA ILE A 26 29.87 9.51 2.06
C ILE A 26 30.39 10.73 1.26
N GLY A 27 29.62 11.80 1.19
CA GLY A 27 30.02 13.04 0.51
C GLY A 27 30.97 13.87 1.37
N ALA A 28 32.13 14.27 0.83
CA ALA A 28 33.10 15.11 1.54
C ALA A 28 33.40 16.42 0.78
N GLY A 29 33.70 17.48 1.53
CA GLY A 29 34.08 18.78 0.96
C GLY A 29 33.06 19.32 -0.04
N SER A 30 33.50 19.67 -1.24
CA SER A 30 32.61 20.13 -2.31
C SER A 30 31.54 19.09 -2.68
N MET A 31 31.82 17.79 -2.53
CA MET A 31 30.90 16.69 -2.86
C MET A 31 29.80 16.44 -1.83
N LEU A 32 29.79 17.15 -0.69
CA LEU A 32 28.78 16.97 0.35
C LEU A 32 27.35 17.11 -0.19
N GLY A 33 27.10 18.13 -1.02
CA GLY A 33 25.77 18.37 -1.60
C GLY A 33 25.33 17.26 -2.58
N ILE A 34 26.27 16.73 -3.37
CA ILE A 34 26.00 15.58 -4.25
C ILE A 34 25.72 14.32 -3.42
N GLY A 35 26.51 14.08 -2.37
CA GLY A 35 26.33 12.95 -1.45
C GLY A 35 24.96 12.98 -0.76
N MET A 36 24.61 14.11 -0.14
CA MET A 36 23.31 14.31 0.51
C MET A 36 22.15 14.18 -0.48
N GLY A 37 22.26 14.78 -1.67
CA GLY A 37 21.24 14.67 -2.73
C GLY A 37 21.05 13.22 -3.22
N THR A 38 22.15 12.48 -3.38
CA THR A 38 22.12 11.05 -3.74
C THR A 38 21.43 10.22 -2.66
N GLY A 39 21.81 10.43 -1.41
CA GLY A 39 21.23 9.73 -0.27
C GLY A 39 19.74 10.00 -0.12
N LEU A 40 19.31 11.26 -0.27
CA LEU A 40 17.90 11.63 -0.25
C LEU A 40 17.13 11.05 -1.44
N PHE A 41 17.72 11.05 -2.63
CA PHE A 41 17.12 10.43 -3.82
C PHE A 41 16.87 8.94 -3.61
N LEU A 42 17.88 8.20 -3.15
CA LEU A 42 17.76 6.76 -2.90
C LEU A 42 16.77 6.45 -1.76
N GLY A 43 16.84 7.19 -0.66
CA GLY A 43 15.89 7.05 0.45
C GLY A 43 14.44 7.30 0.02
N GLY A 44 14.22 8.34 -0.79
CA GLY A 44 12.91 8.64 -1.38
C GLY A 44 12.45 7.59 -2.40
N ALA A 45 13.35 7.10 -3.27
CA ALA A 45 13.00 6.08 -4.26
C ALA A 45 12.61 4.74 -3.59
N ILE A 46 13.41 4.28 -2.62
CA ILE A 46 13.11 3.08 -1.83
C ILE A 46 11.79 3.25 -1.08
N GLY A 47 11.60 4.41 -0.43
CA GLY A 47 10.35 4.72 0.25
C GLY A 47 9.14 4.77 -0.69
N ALA A 48 9.33 5.14 -1.95
CA ALA A 48 8.24 5.18 -2.93
C ALA A 48 7.81 3.78 -3.36
N VAL A 49 8.79 2.91 -3.66
CA VAL A 49 8.56 1.50 -4.00
C VAL A 49 7.92 0.77 -2.82
N LEU A 50 8.46 0.93 -1.62
CA LEU A 50 7.91 0.31 -0.41
C LEU A 50 6.48 0.78 -0.14
N GLY A 51 6.22 2.08 -0.29
CA GLY A 51 4.87 2.64 -0.14
C GLY A 51 3.89 2.10 -1.16
N HIS A 52 4.32 1.94 -2.42
CA HIS A 52 3.49 1.34 -3.46
C HIS A 52 3.19 -0.13 -3.15
N TRP A 53 4.19 -0.89 -2.71
CA TRP A 53 3.99 -2.29 -2.34
C TRP A 53 3.04 -2.45 -1.15
N LEU A 54 3.24 -1.68 -0.07
CA LEU A 54 2.43 -1.74 1.14
C LEU A 54 0.99 -1.27 0.93
N ASN A 55 0.78 -0.24 0.11
CA ASN A 55 -0.52 0.41 -0.02
C ASN A 55 -1.34 -0.06 -1.23
N VAL A 56 -0.70 -0.68 -2.23
CA VAL A 56 -1.37 -1.09 -3.49
C VAL A 56 -1.26 -2.59 -3.72
N ILE A 57 -0.04 -3.13 -3.79
CA ILE A 57 0.18 -4.52 -4.21
C ILE A 57 -0.26 -5.51 -3.13
N ARG A 58 0.26 -5.36 -1.91
CA ARG A 58 -0.01 -6.27 -0.81
C ARG A 58 -1.51 -6.33 -0.45
N PRO A 59 -2.23 -5.21 -0.28
CA PRO A 59 -3.65 -5.25 0.07
C PRO A 59 -4.51 -5.87 -1.04
N ALA A 60 -4.16 -5.67 -2.31
CA ALA A 60 -4.88 -6.28 -3.43
C ALA A 60 -4.80 -7.82 -3.38
N GLY A 61 -3.62 -8.36 -3.07
CA GLY A 61 -3.44 -9.80 -2.89
C GLY A 61 -4.20 -10.35 -1.68
N GLU A 62 -4.14 -9.67 -0.54
CA GLU A 62 -4.84 -10.09 0.68
C GLU A 62 -6.37 -10.08 0.51
N ILE A 63 -6.93 -9.11 -0.23
CA ILE A 63 -8.37 -9.05 -0.54
C ILE A 63 -8.80 -10.22 -1.43
N GLU A 64 -8.03 -10.52 -2.49
CA GLU A 64 -8.36 -11.63 -3.38
C GLU A 64 -8.30 -12.98 -2.66
N GLN A 65 -7.31 -13.16 -1.78
CA GLN A 65 -7.22 -14.35 -0.93
C GLN A 65 -8.38 -14.42 0.06
N ALA A 66 -8.74 -13.31 0.71
CA ALA A 66 -9.89 -13.25 1.61
C ALA A 66 -11.19 -13.60 0.88
N ARG A 67 -11.38 -13.09 -0.34
CA ARG A 67 -12.54 -13.39 -1.19
C ARG A 67 -12.61 -14.88 -1.50
N LYS A 68 -11.50 -15.50 -1.96
CA LYS A 68 -11.43 -16.94 -2.23
C LYS A 68 -11.73 -17.79 -0.99
N ASN A 69 -11.20 -17.41 0.16
CA ASN A 69 -11.45 -18.12 1.41
C ASN A 69 -12.93 -18.08 1.81
N ILE A 70 -13.59 -16.93 1.64
CA ILE A 70 -15.04 -16.78 1.89
C ILE A 70 -15.83 -17.63 0.91
N GLU A 71 -15.52 -17.54 -0.39
CA GLU A 71 -16.19 -18.34 -1.41
C GLU A 71 -16.09 -19.84 -1.14
N GLN A 72 -14.89 -20.33 -0.78
CA GLN A 72 -14.66 -21.72 -0.40
C GLN A 72 -15.46 -22.13 0.85
N ASP A 73 -15.49 -21.28 1.89
CA ASP A 73 -16.27 -21.54 3.11
C ASP A 73 -17.77 -21.61 2.81
N LEU A 74 -18.29 -20.71 1.98
CA LEU A 74 -19.71 -20.71 1.57
C LEU A 74 -20.06 -21.98 0.80
N TRP A 75 -19.22 -22.40 -0.16
CA TRP A 75 -19.42 -23.65 -0.89
C TRP A 75 -19.35 -24.89 0.01
N SER A 76 -18.46 -24.90 1.00
CA SER A 76 -18.41 -25.98 1.99
C SER A 76 -19.70 -26.07 2.79
N ARG A 77 -20.29 -24.92 3.18
CA ARG A 77 -21.60 -24.87 3.87
C ARG A 77 -22.75 -25.33 2.97
N VAL A 78 -22.69 -25.02 1.66
CA VAL A 78 -23.70 -25.47 0.68
C VAL A 78 -23.68 -26.99 0.59
N GLN A 79 -22.49 -27.59 0.44
CA GLN A 79 -22.33 -29.05 0.37
C GLN A 79 -22.75 -29.75 1.67
N ALA A 80 -22.53 -29.12 2.82
CA ALA A 80 -22.97 -29.62 4.12
C ALA A 80 -24.48 -29.44 4.38
N GLY A 81 -25.23 -28.77 3.48
CA GLY A 81 -26.65 -28.44 3.67
C GLY A 81 -26.90 -27.42 4.79
N GLN A 82 -25.86 -26.71 5.23
CA GLN A 82 -25.91 -25.75 6.35
C GLN A 82 -25.88 -24.29 5.88
N PHE A 83 -25.83 -24.06 4.57
CA PHE A 83 -25.77 -22.72 4.00
C PHE A 83 -27.10 -21.98 4.16
N GLN A 84 -27.02 -20.78 4.74
CA GLN A 84 -28.12 -19.82 4.85
C GLN A 84 -27.58 -18.42 4.54
N VAL A 85 -28.22 -17.73 3.60
CA VAL A 85 -27.84 -16.37 3.20
C VAL A 85 -28.15 -15.36 4.29
N ALA A 86 -29.28 -15.55 4.99
CA ALA A 86 -29.71 -14.75 6.11
C ALA A 86 -30.52 -15.63 7.08
N PRO A 87 -30.58 -15.27 8.38
CA PRO A 87 -31.36 -16.03 9.36
C PRO A 87 -32.82 -16.21 8.91
N GLY A 88 -33.30 -17.45 8.85
CA GLY A 88 -34.68 -17.78 8.46
C GLY A 88 -34.93 -17.94 6.96
N VAL A 89 -33.91 -17.78 6.11
CA VAL A 89 -34.00 -18.11 4.68
C VAL A 89 -33.71 -19.62 4.51
N PRO A 90 -34.57 -20.38 3.81
CA PRO A 90 -34.33 -21.81 3.58
C PRO A 90 -33.05 -22.04 2.78
N ALA A 91 -32.40 -23.18 3.03
CA ALA A 91 -31.22 -23.58 2.28
C ALA A 91 -31.57 -23.76 0.78
N PRO A 92 -30.64 -23.44 -0.15
CA PRO A 92 -30.87 -23.55 -1.58
C PRO A 92 -31.20 -25.00 -1.96
N GLN A 93 -32.23 -25.17 -2.79
CA GLN A 93 -32.72 -26.50 -3.18
C GLN A 93 -32.06 -27.00 -4.48
N THR A 94 -31.47 -26.09 -5.24
CA THR A 94 -30.81 -26.37 -6.51
C THR A 94 -29.42 -25.73 -6.54
N GLU A 95 -28.52 -26.33 -7.33
CA GLU A 95 -27.15 -25.82 -7.51
C GLU A 95 -27.14 -24.41 -8.11
N ALA A 96 -28.01 -24.14 -9.09
CA ALA A 96 -28.17 -22.82 -9.69
C ALA A 96 -28.63 -21.75 -8.68
N GLU A 97 -29.50 -22.13 -7.73
CA GLU A 97 -29.93 -21.23 -6.65
C GLU A 97 -28.81 -21.00 -5.64
N ALA A 98 -28.01 -22.03 -5.33
CA ALA A 98 -26.82 -21.90 -4.49
C ALA A 98 -25.79 -20.94 -5.09
N GLU A 99 -25.51 -21.04 -6.40
CA GLU A 99 -24.60 -20.12 -7.10
C GLU A 99 -25.03 -18.66 -6.97
N GLN A 100 -26.30 -18.36 -7.23
CA GLN A 100 -26.84 -16.99 -7.14
C GLN A 100 -26.77 -16.44 -5.71
N GLN A 101 -27.08 -17.28 -4.74
CA GLN A 101 -27.06 -16.93 -3.33
C GLN A 101 -25.63 -16.68 -2.82
N VAL A 102 -24.68 -17.57 -3.16
CA VAL A 102 -23.25 -17.39 -2.84
C VAL A 102 -22.69 -16.13 -3.49
N ALA A 103 -22.98 -15.90 -4.77
CA ALA A 103 -22.56 -14.69 -5.48
C ALA A 103 -23.09 -13.41 -4.83
N THR A 104 -24.31 -13.44 -4.30
CA THR A 104 -24.90 -12.30 -3.57
C THR A 104 -24.14 -12.00 -2.28
N VAL A 105 -23.81 -13.02 -1.50
CA VAL A 105 -23.03 -12.86 -0.25
C VAL A 105 -21.63 -12.34 -0.55
N VAL A 106 -20.93 -12.92 -1.52
CA VAL A 106 -19.60 -12.46 -1.94
C VAL A 106 -19.64 -11.01 -2.43
N GLY A 107 -20.64 -10.65 -3.22
CA GLY A 107 -20.81 -9.27 -3.70
C GLY A 107 -21.13 -8.24 -2.60
N GLN A 108 -21.77 -8.66 -1.50
CA GLN A 108 -21.94 -7.80 -0.32
C GLN A 108 -20.62 -7.60 0.43
N TYR A 109 -19.85 -8.67 0.61
CA TYR A 109 -18.50 -8.60 1.19
C TYR A 109 -17.58 -7.65 0.42
N ASP A 110 -17.61 -7.71 -0.92
CA ASP A 110 -16.81 -6.81 -1.78
C ASP A 110 -17.16 -5.33 -1.54
N LYS A 111 -18.45 -5.01 -1.38
CA LYS A 111 -18.90 -3.64 -1.08
C LYS A 111 -18.42 -3.17 0.29
N ASP A 112 -18.46 -4.04 1.29
CA ASP A 112 -17.97 -3.72 2.63
C ASP A 112 -16.45 -3.52 2.67
N LEU A 113 -15.70 -4.36 1.96
CA LEU A 113 -14.25 -4.21 1.79
C LEU A 113 -13.90 -2.90 1.07
N ALA A 114 -14.64 -2.54 0.02
CA ALA A 114 -14.46 -1.27 -0.68
C ALA A 114 -14.69 -0.06 0.25
N LYS A 115 -15.66 -0.16 1.17
CA LYS A 115 -15.93 0.87 2.18
C LYS A 115 -14.83 0.97 3.24
N MET A 116 -14.25 -0.16 3.66
CA MET A 116 -13.13 -0.18 4.62
C MET A 116 -11.85 0.42 4.05
N ARG A 117 -11.60 0.25 2.74
CA ARG A 117 -10.46 0.86 2.03
C ARG A 117 -10.44 2.39 2.13
N ASN A 118 -11.59 3.03 2.36
CA ASN A 118 -11.73 4.48 2.39
C ASN A 118 -11.64 5.10 3.80
N ARG A 119 -11.49 4.31 4.87
CA ARG A 119 -11.81 4.81 6.22
C ARG A 119 -10.63 5.27 7.09
N ASN A 120 -9.38 4.89 6.81
CA ASN A 120 -8.27 5.14 7.76
C ASN A 120 -7.00 5.73 7.10
N THR A 121 -6.80 7.05 7.24
CA THR A 121 -5.49 7.68 7.03
C THR A 121 -5.14 8.47 8.29
N LEU A 122 -4.16 8.00 9.09
CA LEU A 122 -3.66 8.75 10.26
C LEU A 122 -2.72 9.90 9.82
N PHE A 123 -2.15 9.80 8.62
CA PHE A 123 -1.38 10.83 7.94
C PHE A 123 -1.90 10.94 6.52
N TRP A 124 -2.48 12.08 6.18
CA TRP A 124 -3.28 12.37 4.97
C TRP A 124 -2.56 12.10 3.63
N ILE A 125 -1.25 11.80 3.63
CA ILE A 125 -0.40 11.66 2.44
C ILE A 125 0.10 10.21 2.31
N PRO A 126 -0.23 9.50 1.22
CA PRO A 126 0.33 8.17 0.96
C PRO A 126 1.86 8.23 0.84
N MET A 127 2.53 7.31 1.55
CA MET A 127 4.00 7.20 1.58
C MET A 127 4.62 7.23 0.18
N GLN A 128 4.01 6.59 -0.83
CA GLN A 128 4.60 6.58 -2.16
C GLN A 128 4.74 7.99 -2.76
N PHE A 129 3.80 8.90 -2.49
CA PHE A 129 3.84 10.27 -3.00
C PHE A 129 4.77 11.15 -2.17
N ALA A 130 4.75 11.00 -0.84
CA ALA A 130 5.68 11.70 0.04
C ALA A 130 7.14 11.35 -0.30
N SER A 131 7.43 10.05 -0.42
CA SER A 131 8.77 9.56 -0.75
C SER A 131 9.20 9.92 -2.18
N ALA A 132 8.28 9.88 -3.16
CA ALA A 132 8.57 10.35 -4.52
C ALA A 132 8.93 11.86 -4.55
N GLY A 133 8.20 12.69 -3.80
CA GLY A 133 8.54 14.10 -3.64
C GLY A 133 9.93 14.31 -3.04
N LEU A 134 10.29 13.53 -2.01
CA LEU A 134 11.62 13.56 -1.40
C LEU A 134 12.71 13.11 -2.38
N ALA A 135 12.44 12.11 -3.23
CA ALA A 135 13.37 11.70 -4.27
C ALA A 135 13.65 12.84 -5.27
N VAL A 136 12.60 13.54 -5.72
CA VAL A 136 12.74 14.70 -6.61
C VAL A 136 13.54 15.82 -5.95
N ILE A 137 13.32 16.09 -4.66
CA ILE A 137 14.14 17.06 -3.90
C ILE A 137 15.62 16.64 -3.91
N GLY A 138 15.91 15.36 -3.72
CA GLY A 138 17.28 14.83 -3.82
C GLY A 138 17.93 15.12 -5.18
N LEU A 139 17.20 14.94 -6.28
CA LEU A 139 17.68 15.28 -7.63
C LEU A 139 17.99 16.77 -7.78
N VAL A 140 17.11 17.64 -7.26
CA VAL A 140 17.29 19.11 -7.31
C VAL A 140 18.53 19.51 -6.52
N VAL A 141 18.74 18.95 -5.33
CA VAL A 141 19.94 19.20 -4.50
C VAL A 141 21.20 18.80 -5.25
N MET A 142 21.21 17.66 -5.93
CA MET A 142 22.35 17.24 -6.75
C MET A 142 22.63 18.22 -7.89
N ALA A 143 21.60 18.65 -8.61
CA ALA A 143 21.74 19.58 -9.74
C ALA A 143 22.30 20.94 -9.30
N ILE A 144 21.79 21.50 -8.20
CA ILE A 144 22.30 22.76 -7.64
C ILE A 144 23.76 22.61 -7.19
N SER A 145 24.07 21.51 -6.52
CA SER A 145 25.44 21.25 -6.03
C SER A 145 26.43 21.08 -7.17
N ALA A 146 26.06 20.34 -8.22
CA ALA A 146 26.88 20.17 -9.41
C ALA A 146 27.10 21.50 -10.16
N PHE A 147 26.05 22.33 -10.29
CA PHE A 147 26.18 23.66 -10.90
C PHE A 147 27.11 24.57 -10.11
N GLY A 148 27.02 24.56 -8.78
CA GLY A 148 27.92 25.31 -7.91
C GLY A 148 29.38 24.89 -8.02
N MET A 149 29.66 23.59 -8.24
CA MET A 149 31.02 23.11 -8.48
C MET A 149 31.61 23.55 -9.82
N VAL A 150 30.77 23.74 -10.83
CA VAL A 150 31.23 24.12 -12.18
C VAL A 150 31.48 25.63 -12.30
N THR A 151 30.80 26.43 -11.47
CA THR A 151 30.81 27.91 -11.57
C THR A 151 31.65 28.61 -10.49
N GLY A 152 32.08 27.89 -9.45
CA GLY A 152 32.96 28.39 -8.39
C GLY A 152 34.41 27.94 -8.57
#